data_AF-X6GXV6-F1
#
_entry.id   AF-X6GXV6-F1
#
_cell.length_a   1.000
_cell.length_b   1.000
_cell.length_c   1.000
_cell.angle_alpha   90.00
_cell.angle_beta   90.00
_cell.angle_gamma   90.00
#
_symmetry.space_group_name_H-M   'P 1'
#
loop_
_entity.id
_entity.type
_entity.pdbx_description
1 polymer ?
#
loop_
_entity_poly.entity_id
_entity_poly.type
_entity_poly.pdbx_seq_one_letter_code
_entity_poly.pdbx_strand_id
1 'polypeptide(L)'
;MASNAFTRIWFALSRLRRATNGNVAVIVAFTLPVVVGGAGLGMETSFWYYSSLKLQAVADAAAYAGALEKVAGSDNPTIIAAATQSATSNNFATPGTIQVNTPPLSGPNTAKKAVEVIVKQNLDRYFTAIFNQAPVAEQARAVALINDASKACVLALSQSASQAALFSGNTTVNLTGCSVMSDSIASDAIKTQGSAVLKADCLITVGGMVLNNPATTVCKSNITQALPAADPFSSLAAPTAGNPCKSVNGNKTSQTLQPGTYCSGMSLSGNVTLQPGVYVVQGGMKVNANAVVAGSGVTIFMAGSNTVSMNGNAKVTLSAPTSGAYSGVLFYGDRTGTAAQSTFNGTADSLLTGAIYFPRQQVNYLGNFSGNGGCTQVVADTIQWSGSTTIKQNCKGLGMDDIPAALSVQLVE
;
A
#
# COMPACT_ATOMS: atom_id res chain seq x y z
N MET A 1 -60.76 34.51 21.30
CA MET A 1 -61.02 33.93 19.97
C MET A 1 -61.01 32.39 19.96
N ALA A 2 -61.44 31.71 21.04
CA ALA A 2 -61.41 30.23 21.13
C ALA A 2 -62.80 29.56 21.14
N SER A 3 -63.89 30.32 20.96
CA SER A 3 -65.27 29.82 21.08
C SER A 3 -65.86 29.30 19.74
N ASN A 4 -65.37 29.77 18.58
CA ASN A 4 -65.99 29.45 17.28
C ASN A 4 -65.51 28.13 16.62
N ALA A 5 -64.42 27.52 17.11
CA ALA A 5 -63.90 26.27 16.54
C ALA A 5 -64.68 25.03 17.03
N PHE A 6 -65.00 24.99 18.33
CA PHE A 6 -65.77 23.88 18.94
C PHE A 6 -67.20 23.81 18.41
N THR A 7 -67.86 24.94 18.20
CA THR A 7 -69.23 24.99 17.67
C THR A 7 -69.29 24.52 16.22
N ARG A 8 -68.27 24.81 15.40
CA ARG A 8 -68.20 24.34 14.00
C ARG A 8 -68.00 22.84 13.88
N ILE A 9 -67.21 22.24 14.79
CA ILE A 9 -67.04 20.78 14.86
C ILE A 9 -68.33 20.09 15.31
N TRP A 10 -69.05 20.68 16.28
CA TRP A 10 -70.33 20.15 16.77
C TRP A 10 -71.46 20.24 15.72
N PHE A 11 -71.49 21.32 14.92
CA PHE A 11 -72.42 21.43 13.79
C PHE A 11 -72.07 20.49 12.62
N ALA A 12 -70.79 20.21 12.38
CA ALA A 12 -70.37 19.21 11.40
C ALA A 12 -70.75 17.78 11.83
N LEU A 13 -70.55 17.45 13.11
CA LEU A 13 -70.93 16.17 13.72
C LEU A 13 -72.45 15.96 13.74
N SER A 14 -73.25 17.01 13.99
CA SER A 14 -74.72 16.91 13.95
C SER A 14 -75.30 16.83 12.54
N ARG A 15 -74.64 17.43 11.54
CA ARG A 15 -74.97 17.23 10.11
C ARG A 15 -74.63 15.82 9.63
N LEU A 16 -73.52 15.24 10.08
CA LEU A 16 -73.17 13.83 9.84
C LEU A 16 -74.21 12.88 10.42
N ARG A 17 -74.78 13.20 11.59
CA ARG A 17 -75.83 12.42 12.27
C ARG A 17 -77.21 12.43 11.58
N ARG A 18 -77.49 13.42 10.72
CA ARG A 18 -78.77 13.54 9.99
C ARG A 18 -78.69 13.11 8.52
N ALA A 19 -77.52 12.69 8.04
CA ALA A 19 -77.37 12.22 6.67
C ALA A 19 -77.95 10.80 6.53
N THR A 20 -79.02 10.65 5.75
CA THR A 20 -79.68 9.35 5.46
C THR A 20 -78.99 8.54 4.36
N ASN A 21 -77.81 8.95 3.89
CA ASN A 21 -76.94 8.17 3.01
C ASN A 21 -76.05 7.20 3.83
N GLY A 22 -76.65 6.46 4.78
CA GLY A 22 -75.94 5.63 5.76
C GLY A 22 -75.03 4.55 5.18
N ASN A 23 -75.24 4.16 3.91
CA ASN A 23 -74.39 3.19 3.23
C ASN A 23 -72.98 3.72 2.95
N VAL A 24 -72.83 5.01 2.61
CA VAL A 24 -71.51 5.59 2.27
C VAL A 24 -70.64 5.71 3.52
N ALA A 25 -71.21 6.12 4.66
CA ALA A 25 -70.47 6.27 5.91
C ALA A 25 -69.92 4.91 6.42
N VAL A 26 -70.71 3.84 6.29
CA VAL A 26 -70.29 2.49 6.71
C VAL A 26 -69.21 1.93 5.77
N ILE A 27 -69.38 2.07 4.45
CA ILE A 27 -68.37 1.66 3.47
C ILE A 27 -67.05 2.43 3.70
N VAL A 28 -67.11 3.75 3.91
CA VAL A 28 -65.93 4.56 4.23
C VAL A 28 -65.29 4.11 5.55
N ALA A 29 -66.07 3.83 6.60
CA ALA A 29 -65.54 3.38 7.88
C ALA A 29 -64.76 2.05 7.79
N PHE A 30 -65.21 1.10 6.96
CA PHE A 30 -64.50 -0.18 6.77
C PHE A 30 -63.35 -0.11 5.76
N THR A 31 -63.42 0.77 4.76
CA THR A 31 -62.36 0.91 3.73
C THR A 31 -61.24 1.85 4.15
N LEU A 32 -61.52 2.85 4.99
CA LEU A 32 -60.55 3.84 5.44
C LEU A 32 -59.32 3.22 6.13
N PRO A 33 -59.44 2.23 7.05
CA PRO A 33 -58.28 1.57 7.63
C PRO A 33 -57.40 0.86 6.60
N VAL A 34 -58.00 0.29 5.55
CA VAL A 34 -57.27 -0.40 4.47
C VAL A 34 -56.49 0.61 3.63
N VAL A 35 -57.12 1.73 3.26
CA VAL A 35 -56.46 2.80 2.48
C VAL A 35 -55.35 3.47 3.29
N VAL A 36 -55.62 3.81 4.55
CA VAL A 36 -54.63 4.46 5.43
C VAL A 36 -53.50 3.50 5.79
N GLY A 37 -53.80 2.23 6.09
CA GLY A 37 -52.80 1.20 6.35
C GLY A 37 -51.92 0.92 5.13
N GLY A 38 -52.51 0.85 3.93
CA GLY A 38 -51.77 0.71 2.68
C GLY A 38 -50.85 1.90 2.39
N ALA A 39 -51.34 3.13 2.58
CA ALA A 39 -50.54 4.34 2.42
C ALA A 39 -49.39 4.40 3.44
N GLY A 40 -49.65 4.06 4.70
CA GLY A 40 -48.64 4.01 5.77
C GLY A 40 -47.53 2.98 5.48
N LEU A 41 -47.91 1.78 5.03
CA LEU A 41 -46.95 0.75 4.60
C LEU A 41 -46.12 1.23 3.40
N GLY A 42 -46.74 1.89 2.42
CA GLY A 42 -46.05 2.42 1.23
C GLY A 42 -45.01 3.49 1.58
N MET A 43 -45.36 4.44 2.47
CA MET A 43 -44.42 5.45 2.95
C MET A 43 -43.27 4.83 3.75
N GLU A 44 -43.58 3.89 4.63
CA GLU A 44 -42.58 3.28 5.50
C GLU A 44 -41.61 2.36 4.75
N THR A 45 -42.09 1.55 3.81
CA THR A 45 -41.22 0.74 2.94
C THR A 45 -40.31 1.63 2.08
N SER A 46 -40.83 2.78 1.63
CA SER A 46 -40.02 3.79 0.92
C SER A 46 -38.96 4.41 1.82
N PHE A 47 -39.27 4.64 3.10
CA PHE A 47 -38.31 5.10 4.10
C PHE A 47 -37.22 4.06 4.36
N TRP A 48 -37.58 2.77 4.55
CA TRP A 48 -36.59 1.70 4.72
C TRP A 48 -35.68 1.59 3.50
N TYR A 49 -36.23 1.60 2.29
CA TYR A 49 -35.43 1.56 1.07
C TYR A 49 -34.47 2.76 0.96
N TYR A 50 -34.94 3.97 1.28
CA TYR A 50 -34.08 5.16 1.35
C TYR A 50 -32.95 4.99 2.39
N SER A 51 -33.27 4.44 3.56
CA SER A 51 -32.28 4.12 4.58
C SER A 51 -31.27 3.08 4.12
N SER A 52 -31.67 2.02 3.41
CA SER A 52 -30.75 1.01 2.87
C SER A 52 -29.79 1.62 1.83
N LEU A 53 -30.27 2.52 0.95
CA LEU A 53 -29.42 3.25 0.01
C LEU A 53 -28.39 4.15 0.73
N LYS A 54 -28.83 4.84 1.78
CA LYS A 54 -27.92 5.66 2.61
C LYS A 54 -26.86 4.79 3.30
N LEU A 55 -27.24 3.63 3.83
CA LEU A 55 -26.30 2.69 4.44
C LEU A 55 -25.27 2.17 3.46
N GLN A 56 -25.69 1.83 2.23
CA GLN A 56 -24.76 1.39 1.19
C GLN A 56 -23.74 2.48 0.85
N ALA A 57 -24.18 3.72 0.66
CA ALA A 57 -23.27 4.84 0.41
C ALA A 57 -22.25 5.05 1.55
N VAL A 58 -22.67 4.87 2.80
CA VAL A 58 -21.78 4.91 3.98
C VAL A 58 -20.77 3.75 3.93
N ALA A 59 -21.24 2.53 3.67
CA ALA A 59 -20.39 1.35 3.60
C ALA A 59 -19.32 1.49 2.49
N ASP A 60 -19.73 1.93 1.30
CA ASP A 60 -18.87 2.15 0.14
C ASP A 60 -17.78 3.18 0.44
N ALA A 61 -18.16 4.34 1.00
CA ALA A 61 -17.21 5.39 1.38
C ALA A 61 -16.23 4.93 2.47
N ALA A 62 -16.70 4.14 3.44
CA ALA A 62 -15.88 3.60 4.51
C ALA A 62 -14.92 2.51 4.01
N ALA A 63 -15.38 1.59 3.16
CA ALA A 63 -14.54 0.55 2.56
C ALA A 63 -13.46 1.17 1.68
N TYR A 64 -13.81 2.18 0.87
CA TYR A 64 -12.85 2.91 0.05
C TYR A 64 -11.78 3.61 0.92
N ALA A 65 -12.20 4.34 1.96
CA ALA A 65 -11.26 5.01 2.87
C ALA A 65 -10.30 4.04 3.57
N GLY A 66 -10.82 2.92 4.09
CA GLY A 66 -9.97 1.90 4.69
C GLY A 66 -9.02 1.25 3.69
N ALA A 67 -9.44 1.07 2.43
CA ALA A 67 -8.57 0.55 1.38
C ALA A 67 -7.45 1.51 1.01
N LEU A 68 -7.66 2.84 1.09
CA LEU A 68 -6.58 3.82 0.89
C LEU A 68 -5.49 3.70 1.97
N GLU A 69 -5.87 3.55 3.24
CA GLU A 69 -4.91 3.31 4.32
C GLU A 69 -4.15 1.98 4.12
N LYS A 70 -4.86 0.94 3.68
CA LYS A 70 -4.23 -0.35 3.37
C LYS A 70 -3.28 -0.28 2.17
N VAL A 71 -3.56 0.58 1.20
CA VAL A 71 -2.67 0.87 0.07
C VAL A 71 -1.41 1.58 0.55
N ALA A 72 -1.55 2.55 1.46
CA ALA A 72 -0.45 3.27 2.08
C ALA A 72 0.42 2.42 3.03
N GLY A 73 -0.02 1.20 3.36
CA GLY A 73 0.71 0.30 4.25
C GLY A 73 0.48 0.55 5.74
N SER A 74 -0.59 1.27 6.08
CA SER A 74 -1.00 1.51 7.47
C SER A 74 -1.35 0.20 8.19
N ASP A 75 -1.23 0.21 9.52
CA ASP A 75 -1.59 -0.94 10.35
C ASP A 75 -3.12 -1.13 10.44
N ASN A 76 -3.55 -2.32 10.85
CA ASN A 76 -4.98 -2.66 10.96
C ASN A 76 -5.78 -1.67 11.82
N PRO A 77 -5.30 -1.23 13.00
CA PRO A 77 -5.97 -0.19 13.78
C PRO A 77 -6.20 1.12 13.01
N THR A 78 -5.20 1.61 12.27
CA THR A 78 -5.35 2.84 11.47
C THR A 78 -6.35 2.65 10.32
N ILE A 79 -6.34 1.49 9.67
CA ILE A 79 -7.33 1.15 8.63
C ILE A 79 -8.75 1.17 9.19
N ILE A 80 -8.97 0.54 10.35
CA ILE A 80 -10.28 0.53 11.03
C ILE A 80 -10.69 1.94 11.42
N ALA A 81 -9.76 2.75 11.93
CA ALA A 81 -10.03 4.13 12.33
C ALA A 81 -10.45 5.01 11.13
N ALA A 82 -9.75 4.92 9.99
CA ALA A 82 -10.08 5.68 8.79
C ALA A 82 -11.44 5.28 8.19
N ALA A 83 -11.73 3.98 8.10
CA ALA A 83 -13.04 3.49 7.65
C ALA A 83 -14.16 3.95 8.60
N THR A 84 -13.93 3.88 9.91
CA THR A 84 -14.89 4.35 10.93
C THR A 84 -15.10 5.86 10.84
N GLN A 85 -14.04 6.64 10.65
CA GLN A 85 -14.10 8.09 10.52
C GLN A 85 -14.85 8.51 9.24
N SER A 86 -14.67 7.78 8.13
CA SER A 86 -15.43 7.98 6.89
C SER A 86 -16.91 7.66 7.08
N ALA A 87 -17.25 6.60 7.82
CA ALA A 87 -18.65 6.29 8.12
C ALA A 87 -19.31 7.37 9.00
N THR A 88 -18.64 7.81 10.07
CA THR A 88 -19.19 8.82 10.99
C THR A 88 -19.32 10.20 10.35
N SER A 89 -18.40 10.60 9.47
CA SER A 89 -18.51 11.85 8.72
C SER A 89 -19.68 11.84 7.73
N ASN A 90 -20.10 10.66 7.27
CA ASN A 90 -21.33 10.45 6.49
C ASN A 90 -22.60 10.33 7.36
N ASN A 91 -22.56 10.85 8.59
CA ASN A 91 -23.66 10.86 9.56
C ASN A 91 -24.17 9.46 9.93
N PHE A 92 -23.30 8.45 9.90
CA PHE A 92 -23.58 7.15 10.49
C PHE A 92 -23.11 7.15 11.94
N ALA A 93 -24.07 7.21 12.87
CA ALA A 93 -23.80 7.33 14.30
C ALA A 93 -24.57 6.28 15.10
N THR A 94 -24.30 6.22 16.39
CA THR A 94 -25.01 5.35 17.35
C THR A 94 -26.52 5.59 17.29
N PRO A 95 -27.36 4.54 17.33
CA PRO A 95 -27.05 3.18 17.77
C PRO A 95 -26.52 2.21 16.68
N GLY A 96 -26.04 2.71 15.53
CA GLY A 96 -25.44 1.86 14.50
C GLY A 96 -24.09 1.23 14.90
N THR A 97 -23.77 0.07 14.32
CA THR A 97 -22.46 -0.59 14.47
C THR A 97 -21.69 -0.59 13.15
N ILE A 98 -20.39 -0.34 13.22
CA ILE A 98 -19.45 -0.42 12.08
C ILE A 98 -18.50 -1.58 12.35
N GLN A 99 -18.37 -2.50 11.41
CA GLN A 99 -17.38 -3.58 11.44
C GLN A 99 -16.50 -3.47 10.20
N VAL A 100 -15.19 -3.53 10.40
CA VAL A 100 -14.19 -3.42 9.33
C VAL A 100 -13.30 -4.66 9.37
N ASN A 101 -13.12 -5.34 8.23
CA ASN A 101 -12.32 -6.56 8.14
C ASN A 101 -11.28 -6.46 7.01
N THR A 102 -10.05 -6.91 7.30
CA THR A 102 -8.90 -6.87 6.37
C THR A 102 -8.07 -8.16 6.49
N PRO A 103 -8.34 -9.23 5.71
CA PRO A 103 -9.22 -9.29 4.53
C PRO A 103 -10.72 -9.49 4.86
N PRO A 104 -11.62 -9.45 3.86
CA PRO A 104 -13.04 -9.78 4.02
C PRO A 104 -13.27 -11.15 4.66
N LEU A 105 -14.30 -11.29 5.50
CA LEU A 105 -14.62 -12.55 6.19
C LEU A 105 -15.49 -13.51 5.38
N SER A 106 -16.19 -12.99 4.37
CA SER A 106 -17.10 -13.76 3.52
C SER A 106 -17.11 -13.24 2.08
N GLY A 107 -17.73 -14.00 1.18
CA GLY A 107 -17.82 -13.64 -0.24
C GLY A 107 -16.62 -14.07 -1.09
N PRO A 108 -16.55 -13.64 -2.36
CA PRO A 108 -15.52 -14.08 -3.31
C PRO A 108 -14.13 -13.45 -3.09
N ASN A 109 -14.01 -12.46 -2.21
CA ASN A 109 -12.79 -11.66 -2.02
C ASN A 109 -12.07 -11.92 -0.68
N THR A 110 -12.38 -13.00 0.04
CA THR A 110 -11.80 -13.36 1.35
C THR A 110 -10.29 -13.60 1.36
N ALA A 111 -9.72 -14.05 0.24
CA ALA A 111 -8.29 -14.30 0.08
C ALA A 111 -7.54 -13.15 -0.61
N LYS A 112 -8.21 -12.03 -0.93
CA LYS A 112 -7.62 -10.93 -1.71
C LYS A 112 -7.19 -9.77 -0.83
N LYS A 113 -6.33 -8.91 -1.37
CA LYS A 113 -5.97 -7.61 -0.78
C LYS A 113 -7.18 -6.67 -0.88
N ALA A 114 -8.09 -6.78 0.09
CA ALA A 114 -9.31 -5.99 0.14
C ALA A 114 -9.62 -5.51 1.56
N VAL A 115 -10.54 -4.56 1.65
CA VAL A 115 -11.15 -4.06 2.91
C VAL A 115 -12.66 -4.22 2.82
N GLU A 116 -13.25 -4.90 3.79
CA GLU A 116 -14.68 -5.08 3.93
C GLU A 116 -15.21 -4.18 5.04
N VAL A 117 -16.30 -3.47 4.78
CA VAL A 117 -17.02 -2.69 5.79
C VAL A 117 -18.47 -3.13 5.82
N ILE A 118 -18.95 -3.41 7.03
CA ILE A 118 -20.32 -3.79 7.32
C ILE A 118 -20.89 -2.76 8.30
N VAL A 119 -21.98 -2.11 7.90
CA VAL A 119 -22.73 -1.19 8.74
C VAL A 119 -24.09 -1.78 9.06
N LYS A 120 -24.52 -1.69 10.32
CA LYS A 120 -25.82 -2.20 10.78
C LYS A 120 -26.52 -1.15 11.62
N GLN A 121 -27.81 -0.96 11.41
CA GLN A 121 -28.66 -0.12 12.26
C GLN A 121 -30.05 -0.75 12.41
N ASN A 122 -30.70 -0.43 13.52
CA ASN A 122 -32.11 -0.77 13.73
C ASN A 122 -32.95 0.48 13.45
N LEU A 123 -33.93 0.34 12.56
CA LEU A 123 -34.90 1.37 12.26
C LEU A 123 -36.19 1.14 13.04
N ASP A 124 -36.71 2.21 13.62
CA ASP A 124 -38.01 2.17 14.27
C ASP A 124 -39.13 1.99 13.24
N ARG A 125 -40.23 1.39 13.69
CA ARG A 125 -41.48 1.31 12.93
C ARG A 125 -42.40 2.44 13.36
N TYR A 126 -42.99 3.12 12.38
CA TYR A 126 -44.01 4.15 12.53
C TYR A 126 -45.40 3.56 12.26
N PHE A 127 -45.75 3.31 11.00
CA PHE A 127 -47.10 2.89 10.63
C PHE A 127 -47.32 1.38 10.81
N THR A 128 -46.31 0.55 10.53
CA THR A 128 -46.40 -0.90 10.70
C THR A 128 -46.25 -1.37 12.15
N ALA A 129 -45.98 -0.45 13.09
CA ALA A 129 -45.91 -0.74 14.52
C ALA A 129 -47.20 -1.38 15.07
N ILE A 130 -48.35 -1.13 14.42
CA ILE A 130 -49.64 -1.75 14.76
C ILE A 130 -49.65 -3.27 14.54
N PHE A 131 -48.83 -3.78 13.61
CA PHE A 131 -48.75 -5.20 13.27
C PHE A 131 -47.56 -5.89 13.96
N ASN A 132 -46.43 -5.19 14.09
CA ASN A 132 -45.22 -5.71 14.72
C ASN A 132 -44.43 -4.56 15.33
N GLN A 133 -43.99 -4.69 16.58
CA GLN A 133 -43.21 -3.65 17.27
C GLN A 133 -41.69 -3.90 17.26
N ALA A 134 -41.23 -5.03 16.72
CA ALA A 134 -39.80 -5.28 16.58
C ALA A 134 -39.17 -4.30 15.58
N PRO A 135 -38.04 -3.64 15.92
CA PRO A 135 -37.31 -2.78 14.98
C PRO A 135 -36.93 -3.52 13.70
N VAL A 136 -36.77 -2.79 12.60
CA VAL A 136 -36.27 -3.34 11.33
C VAL A 136 -34.76 -3.27 11.34
N ALA A 137 -34.11 -4.43 11.37
CA ALA A 137 -32.66 -4.53 11.27
C ALA A 137 -32.23 -4.34 9.81
N GLU A 138 -31.53 -3.25 9.54
CA GLU A 138 -30.96 -2.93 8.23
C GLU A 138 -29.44 -3.09 8.26
N GLN A 139 -28.90 -3.62 7.17
CA GLN A 139 -27.46 -3.85 7.00
C GLN A 139 -27.04 -3.47 5.58
N ALA A 140 -25.89 -2.82 5.48
CA ALA A 140 -25.17 -2.70 4.22
C ALA A 140 -23.75 -3.24 4.37
N ARG A 141 -23.21 -3.73 3.26
CA ARG A 141 -21.87 -4.29 3.18
C ARG A 141 -21.22 -3.80 1.89
N ALA A 142 -19.97 -3.37 2.01
CA ALA A 142 -19.15 -2.98 0.88
C ALA A 142 -17.75 -3.60 0.98
N VAL A 143 -17.14 -3.87 -0.16
CA VAL A 143 -15.78 -4.39 -0.30
C VAL A 143 -15.01 -3.55 -1.31
N ALA A 144 -13.91 -2.96 -0.85
CA ALA A 144 -12.94 -2.29 -1.70
C ALA A 144 -11.75 -3.21 -1.99
N LEU A 145 -11.60 -3.61 -3.25
CA LEU A 145 -10.50 -4.42 -3.76
C LEU A 145 -9.32 -3.52 -4.16
N ILE A 146 -8.10 -3.96 -3.82
CA ILE A 146 -6.86 -3.28 -4.19
C ILE A 146 -6.18 -4.10 -5.29
N ASN A 147 -5.93 -3.47 -6.44
CA ASN A 147 -5.25 -4.09 -7.57
C ASN A 147 -3.90 -3.40 -7.83
N ASP A 148 -2.87 -4.20 -8.09
CA ASP A 148 -1.56 -3.74 -8.53
C ASP A 148 -1.63 -3.51 -10.05
N ALA A 149 -1.70 -2.24 -10.49
CA ALA A 149 -1.83 -1.94 -11.93
C ALA A 149 -0.48 -1.99 -12.67
N SER A 150 0.63 -1.92 -11.94
CA SER A 150 1.99 -1.96 -12.48
C SER A 150 2.96 -2.58 -11.46
N LYS A 151 4.21 -2.77 -11.88
CA LYS A 151 5.29 -3.29 -11.05
C LYS A 151 6.48 -2.34 -11.09
N ALA A 152 7.11 -2.08 -9.97
CA ALA A 152 8.32 -1.27 -9.90
C ALA A 152 9.58 -2.13 -9.98
N CYS A 153 10.65 -1.56 -10.52
CA CYS A 153 12.02 -2.06 -10.27
C CYS A 153 12.79 -1.13 -9.32
N VAL A 154 12.33 0.12 -9.23
CA VAL A 154 12.89 1.18 -8.40
C VAL A 154 11.72 1.79 -7.64
N LEU A 155 11.76 1.71 -6.31
CA LEU A 155 10.75 2.31 -5.42
C LEU A 155 11.44 3.16 -4.35
N ALA A 156 11.18 4.47 -4.37
CA ALA A 156 11.58 5.38 -3.31
C ALA A 156 10.42 5.54 -2.30
N LEU A 157 10.65 5.15 -1.05
CA LEU A 157 9.66 5.07 0.02
C LEU A 157 9.45 6.39 0.79
N SER A 158 10.36 7.36 0.62
CA SER A 158 10.26 8.63 1.35
C SER A 158 8.98 9.37 0.98
N GLN A 159 8.17 9.74 1.98
CA GLN A 159 6.89 10.42 1.78
C GLN A 159 7.02 11.90 1.43
N SER A 160 8.16 12.53 1.67
CA SER A 160 8.32 13.99 1.51
C SER A 160 9.67 14.45 0.96
N ALA A 161 10.61 13.55 0.68
CA ALA A 161 11.92 13.95 0.19
C ALA A 161 11.82 14.58 -1.21
N SER A 162 12.43 15.75 -1.36
CA SER A 162 12.75 16.28 -2.69
C SER A 162 13.72 15.31 -3.38
N GLN A 163 13.52 15.08 -4.67
CA GLN A 163 14.40 14.20 -5.47
C GLN A 163 14.52 12.79 -4.89
N ALA A 164 13.41 12.27 -4.34
CA ALA A 164 13.37 10.93 -3.73
C ALA A 164 13.88 9.84 -4.68
N ALA A 165 13.62 9.94 -5.98
CA ALA A 165 14.31 9.18 -7.01
C ALA A 165 15.01 10.13 -8.01
N LEU A 166 16.32 10.29 -7.85
CA LEU A 166 17.17 11.16 -8.67
C LEU A 166 18.00 10.33 -9.65
N PHE A 167 17.81 10.55 -10.94
CA PHE A 167 18.67 10.02 -12.00
C PHE A 167 19.56 11.15 -12.52
N SER A 168 20.88 10.99 -12.39
CA SER A 168 21.83 12.08 -12.67
C SER A 168 23.11 11.60 -13.34
N GLY A 169 23.97 12.55 -13.71
CA GLY A 169 25.24 12.26 -14.38
C GLY A 169 25.06 11.93 -15.86
N ASN A 170 25.98 11.12 -16.39
CA ASN A 170 25.91 10.58 -17.74
C ASN A 170 25.58 9.09 -17.67
N THR A 171 24.29 8.79 -17.55
CA THR A 171 23.78 7.43 -17.32
C THR A 171 22.78 7.00 -18.38
N THR A 172 22.71 5.70 -18.61
CA THR A 172 21.59 5.07 -19.31
C THR A 172 21.00 3.99 -18.42
N VAL A 173 19.77 4.21 -17.96
CA VAL A 173 19.00 3.26 -17.15
C VAL A 173 17.88 2.71 -18.00
N ASN A 174 17.88 1.39 -18.23
CA ASN A 174 16.89 0.70 -19.04
C ASN A 174 16.11 -0.31 -18.19
N LEU A 175 14.91 0.06 -17.78
CA LEU A 175 13.99 -0.80 -17.03
C LEU A 175 12.99 -1.42 -18.01
N THR A 176 12.96 -2.75 -18.09
CA THR A 176 12.09 -3.49 -19.01
C THR A 176 11.02 -4.26 -18.25
N GLY A 177 9.75 -3.96 -18.50
CA GLY A 177 8.62 -4.63 -17.84
C GLY A 177 8.31 -4.07 -16.45
N CYS A 178 8.92 -2.94 -16.07
CA CYS A 178 8.71 -2.31 -14.77
C CYS A 178 8.89 -0.78 -14.82
N SER A 179 8.34 -0.15 -13.79
CA SER A 179 8.27 1.29 -13.61
C SER A 179 9.28 1.79 -12.56
N VAL A 180 9.48 3.11 -12.54
CA VAL A 180 10.03 3.83 -11.39
C VAL A 180 8.87 4.39 -10.59
N MET A 181 8.85 4.13 -9.29
CA MET A 181 7.85 4.68 -8.38
C MET A 181 8.50 5.49 -7.25
N SER A 182 7.86 6.58 -6.86
CA SER A 182 8.25 7.42 -5.73
C SER A 182 7.03 7.78 -4.88
N ASP A 183 7.11 7.52 -3.58
CA ASP A 183 6.05 7.83 -2.62
C ASP A 183 6.09 9.29 -2.12
N SER A 184 7.06 10.09 -2.60
CA SER A 184 7.23 11.46 -2.14
C SER A 184 6.19 12.40 -2.72
N ILE A 185 5.59 13.23 -1.86
CA ILE A 185 4.67 14.31 -2.26
C ILE A 185 5.38 15.53 -2.85
N ALA A 186 6.72 15.55 -2.87
CA ALA A 186 7.49 16.68 -3.39
C ALA A 186 7.23 16.92 -4.89
N SER A 187 7.29 18.18 -5.32
CA SER A 187 7.09 18.56 -6.73
C SER A 187 8.14 17.98 -7.68
N ASP A 188 9.31 17.60 -7.16
CA ASP A 188 10.41 16.96 -7.88
C ASP A 188 10.76 15.56 -7.35
N ALA A 189 9.75 14.82 -6.87
CA ALA A 189 9.90 13.48 -6.29
C ALA A 189 10.60 12.47 -7.20
N ILE A 190 10.34 12.52 -8.52
CA ILE A 190 11.19 11.90 -9.53
C ILE A 190 11.90 13.00 -10.31
N LYS A 191 13.22 12.94 -10.40
CA LYS A 191 14.00 13.93 -11.14
C LYS A 191 15.03 13.27 -12.05
N THR A 192 15.12 13.74 -13.27
CA THR A 192 16.23 13.42 -14.19
C THR A 192 17.04 14.68 -14.46
N GLN A 193 18.37 14.63 -14.35
CA GLN A 193 19.26 15.75 -14.62
C GLN A 193 20.60 15.32 -15.24
N GLY A 194 21.43 16.28 -15.65
CA GLY A 194 22.70 16.00 -16.34
C GLY A 194 22.45 15.56 -17.77
N SER A 195 22.97 14.39 -18.15
CA SER A 195 22.71 13.73 -19.45
C SER A 195 22.11 12.33 -19.27
N ALA A 196 21.44 12.09 -18.14
CA ALA A 196 20.80 10.82 -17.83
C ALA A 196 19.67 10.49 -18.82
N VAL A 197 19.68 9.27 -19.35
CA VAL A 197 18.62 8.69 -20.17
C VAL A 197 17.92 7.62 -19.36
N LEU A 198 16.61 7.79 -19.16
CA LEU A 198 15.77 6.84 -18.43
C LEU A 198 14.76 6.20 -19.37
N LYS A 199 14.77 4.86 -19.44
CA LYS A 199 13.75 4.06 -20.10
C LYS A 199 13.06 3.20 -19.07
N ALA A 200 11.73 3.24 -19.03
CA ALA A 200 10.92 2.45 -18.10
C ALA A 200 9.52 2.21 -18.68
N ASP A 201 8.74 1.32 -18.08
CA ASP A 201 7.34 1.14 -18.50
C ASP A 201 6.52 2.39 -18.19
N CYS A 202 6.61 2.89 -16.95
CA CYS A 202 6.09 4.18 -16.52
C CYS A 202 7.01 4.86 -15.50
N LEU A 203 6.80 6.17 -15.33
CA LEU A 203 7.19 6.91 -14.11
C LEU A 203 5.92 7.19 -13.29
N ILE A 204 5.92 6.82 -12.02
CA ILE A 204 4.78 6.92 -11.10
C ILE A 204 5.22 7.67 -9.86
N THR A 205 4.49 8.71 -9.47
CA THR A 205 4.83 9.52 -8.30
C THR A 205 3.58 9.97 -7.55
N VAL A 206 3.64 10.03 -6.23
CA VAL A 206 2.60 10.64 -5.39
C VAL A 206 2.62 12.17 -5.58
N GLY A 207 3.80 12.78 -5.61
CA GLY A 207 3.98 14.20 -5.84
C GLY A 207 4.05 14.59 -7.32
N GLY A 208 5.12 15.29 -7.67
CA GLY A 208 5.44 15.70 -9.03
C GLY A 208 6.71 15.03 -9.56
N MET A 209 7.09 15.43 -10.78
CA MET A 209 8.34 15.01 -11.40
C MET A 209 8.94 16.13 -12.24
N VAL A 210 10.27 16.17 -12.30
CA VAL A 210 11.04 17.16 -13.08
C VAL A 210 11.98 16.42 -14.02
N LEU A 211 11.64 16.40 -15.30
CA LEU A 211 12.36 15.64 -16.32
C LEU A 211 13.20 16.59 -17.19
N ASN A 212 14.41 16.98 -16.73
CA ASN A 212 15.28 17.87 -17.50
C ASN A 212 15.91 17.21 -18.74
N ASN A 213 15.76 15.89 -18.86
CA ASN A 213 16.26 15.09 -19.98
C ASN A 213 15.15 14.16 -20.50
N PRO A 214 15.29 13.62 -21.73
CA PRO A 214 14.31 12.70 -22.29
C PRO A 214 14.18 11.43 -21.44
N ALA A 215 12.97 11.17 -20.94
CA ALA A 215 12.56 9.86 -20.45
C ALA A 215 11.71 9.18 -21.52
N THR A 216 12.04 7.93 -21.88
CA THR A 216 11.22 7.13 -22.79
C THR A 216 10.36 6.18 -21.97
N THR A 217 9.05 6.32 -22.04
CA THR A 217 8.10 5.42 -21.37
C THR A 217 7.20 4.70 -22.34
N VAL A 218 6.75 3.51 -21.93
CA VAL A 218 5.86 2.66 -22.74
C VAL A 218 4.40 3.02 -22.50
N CYS A 219 4.05 3.44 -21.29
CA CYS A 219 2.68 3.77 -20.96
C CYS A 219 2.21 5.07 -21.61
N LYS A 220 0.88 5.21 -21.73
CA LYS A 220 0.23 6.35 -22.40
C LYS A 220 0.64 7.70 -21.81
N SER A 221 0.82 7.75 -20.50
CA SER A 221 1.32 8.93 -19.77
C SER A 221 1.94 8.47 -18.46
N ASN A 222 2.97 9.20 -18.02
CA ASN A 222 3.44 9.11 -16.64
C ASN A 222 2.33 9.52 -15.67
N ILE A 223 2.36 8.95 -14.47
CA ILE A 223 1.31 9.10 -13.46
C ILE A 223 1.86 9.95 -12.32
N THR A 224 1.23 11.08 -12.05
CA THR A 224 1.43 11.90 -10.85
C THR A 224 0.21 11.80 -9.95
N GLN A 225 0.30 12.22 -8.68
CA GLN A 225 -0.81 12.12 -7.73
C GLN A 225 -1.32 10.67 -7.60
N ALA A 226 -0.42 9.71 -7.77
CA ALA A 226 -0.71 8.31 -7.53
C ALA A 226 -0.92 8.06 -6.04
N LEU A 227 -1.59 6.95 -5.70
CA LEU A 227 -1.57 6.46 -4.32
C LEU A 227 -0.16 5.96 -3.97
N PRO A 228 0.30 6.18 -2.72
CA PRO A 228 1.59 5.64 -2.27
C PRO A 228 1.59 4.11 -2.32
N ALA A 229 2.76 3.51 -2.53
CA ALA A 229 2.96 2.09 -2.41
C ALA A 229 3.37 1.73 -0.97
N ALA A 230 2.76 0.69 -0.42
CA ALA A 230 3.26 0.08 0.80
C ALA A 230 4.66 -0.52 0.58
N ASP A 231 5.49 -0.49 1.62
CA ASP A 231 6.81 -1.13 1.58
C ASP A 231 6.67 -2.65 1.35
N PRO A 232 7.16 -3.17 0.20
CA PRO A 232 7.01 -4.58 -0.19
C PRO A 232 7.71 -5.55 0.77
N PHE A 233 8.71 -5.09 1.53
CA PHE A 233 9.47 -5.90 2.47
C PHE A 233 9.08 -5.62 3.94
N SER A 234 7.98 -4.92 4.19
CA SER A 234 7.48 -4.61 5.54
C SER A 234 7.15 -5.86 6.40
N SER A 235 6.87 -7.00 5.81
CA SER A 235 6.66 -8.26 6.56
C SER A 235 7.95 -9.07 6.79
N LEU A 236 9.06 -8.70 6.14
CA LEU A 236 10.32 -9.45 6.20
C LEU A 236 11.00 -9.26 7.56
N ALA A 237 11.11 -10.32 8.36
CA ALA A 237 11.72 -10.24 9.69
C ALA A 237 13.23 -9.93 9.60
N ALA A 238 13.71 -8.98 10.42
CA ALA A 238 15.14 -8.68 10.51
C ALA A 238 15.92 -9.89 11.03
N PRO A 239 17.06 -10.27 10.40
CA PRO A 239 17.95 -11.30 10.93
C PRO A 239 18.41 -11.01 12.36
N THR A 240 18.35 -12.02 13.22
CA THR A 240 18.85 -11.90 14.60
C THR A 240 20.37 -12.02 14.62
N ALA A 241 21.03 -11.15 15.39
CA ALA A 241 22.46 -11.26 15.66
C ALA A 241 22.77 -12.50 16.51
N GLY A 242 23.78 -13.26 16.12
CA GLY A 242 24.27 -14.44 16.83
C GLY A 242 25.64 -14.20 17.47
N ASN A 243 25.97 -15.03 18.45
CA ASN A 243 27.28 -15.10 19.09
C ASN A 243 27.91 -16.49 18.89
N PRO A 244 29.24 -16.61 18.82
CA PRO A 244 30.22 -15.52 18.88
C PRO A 244 30.32 -14.72 17.57
N CYS A 245 30.78 -13.47 17.68
CA CYS A 245 31.09 -12.62 16.53
C CYS A 245 32.17 -13.23 15.64
N LYS A 246 32.02 -13.09 14.33
CA LYS A 246 33.02 -13.38 13.31
C LYS A 246 33.79 -12.09 12.95
N SER A 247 34.98 -12.26 12.41
CA SER A 247 35.84 -11.15 11.98
C SER A 247 36.33 -11.36 10.56
N VAL A 248 36.58 -10.25 9.86
CA VAL A 248 37.28 -10.24 8.57
C VAL A 248 38.77 -10.11 8.83
N ASN A 249 39.59 -10.95 8.19
CA ASN A 249 41.03 -10.85 8.34
C ASN A 249 41.60 -9.90 7.28
N GLY A 250 41.90 -8.67 7.69
CA GLY A 250 42.39 -7.61 6.79
C GLY A 250 43.77 -7.88 6.18
N ASN A 251 44.54 -8.83 6.72
CA ASN A 251 45.90 -9.13 6.26
C ASN A 251 45.95 -10.20 5.15
N LYS A 252 44.80 -10.78 4.79
CA LYS A 252 44.73 -11.83 3.77
C LYS A 252 44.46 -11.25 2.38
N THR A 253 45.26 -11.68 1.40
CA THR A 253 45.02 -11.42 -0.03
C THR A 253 43.91 -12.29 -0.61
N SER A 254 43.58 -13.40 0.05
CA SER A 254 42.39 -14.21 -0.25
C SER A 254 41.77 -14.79 1.02
N GLN A 255 40.45 -14.73 1.15
CA GLN A 255 39.72 -15.30 2.28
C GLN A 255 38.31 -15.74 1.90
N THR A 256 37.83 -16.81 2.54
CA THR A 256 36.43 -17.23 2.49
C THR A 256 35.77 -16.92 3.82
N LEU A 257 34.67 -16.16 3.78
CA LEU A 257 33.89 -15.74 4.94
C LEU A 257 32.65 -16.62 5.07
N GLN A 258 32.34 -17.01 6.30
CA GLN A 258 31.18 -17.83 6.64
C GLN A 258 30.00 -16.95 7.07
N PRO A 259 28.75 -17.36 6.81
CA PRO A 259 27.57 -16.62 7.29
C PRO A 259 27.57 -16.53 8.82
N GLY A 260 27.02 -15.44 9.35
CA GLY A 260 26.99 -15.14 10.78
C GLY A 260 27.12 -13.65 11.07
N THR A 261 27.39 -13.31 12.32
CA THR A 261 27.41 -11.91 12.78
C THR A 261 28.82 -11.32 12.78
N TYR A 262 28.98 -10.17 12.15
CA TYR A 262 30.21 -9.39 12.06
C TYR A 262 30.08 -8.11 12.88
N CYS A 263 30.46 -8.21 14.17
CA CYS A 263 30.21 -7.16 15.15
C CYS A 263 31.04 -5.89 14.93
N SER A 264 32.25 -6.02 14.39
CA SER A 264 33.14 -4.89 14.06
C SER A 264 32.99 -4.40 12.61
N GLY A 265 31.94 -4.84 11.90
CA GLY A 265 31.77 -4.58 10.48
C GLY A 265 32.60 -5.49 9.59
N MET A 266 32.64 -5.15 8.30
CA MET A 266 33.33 -5.93 7.28
C MET A 266 34.15 -4.99 6.38
N SER A 267 35.48 -5.00 6.52
CA SER A 267 36.38 -4.33 5.57
C SER A 267 37.00 -5.35 4.63
N LEU A 268 36.47 -5.44 3.41
CA LEU A 268 36.81 -6.46 2.42
C LEU A 268 37.94 -5.95 1.51
N SER A 269 39.02 -6.72 1.43
CA SER A 269 40.21 -6.45 0.61
C SER A 269 40.71 -7.74 -0.03
N GLY A 270 41.38 -7.63 -1.19
CA GLY A 270 41.84 -8.80 -1.95
C GLY A 270 40.67 -9.64 -2.49
N ASN A 271 40.85 -10.95 -2.57
CA ASN A 271 39.86 -11.89 -3.06
C ASN A 271 39.00 -12.44 -1.90
N VAL A 272 37.76 -12.02 -1.79
CA VAL A 272 36.83 -12.46 -0.74
C VAL A 272 35.71 -13.30 -1.33
N THR A 273 35.52 -14.52 -0.81
CA THR A 273 34.37 -15.36 -1.14
C THR A 273 33.42 -15.43 0.05
N LEU A 274 32.15 -15.10 -0.15
CA LEU A 274 31.08 -15.28 0.83
C LEU A 274 30.40 -16.63 0.56
N GLN A 275 30.39 -17.51 1.57
CA GLN A 275 29.58 -18.73 1.53
C GLN A 275 28.08 -18.41 1.61
N PRO A 276 27.21 -19.25 1.03
CA PRO A 276 25.76 -19.04 1.10
C PRO A 276 25.27 -18.89 2.54
N GLY A 277 24.37 -17.94 2.78
CA GLY A 277 23.75 -17.71 4.08
C GLY A 277 23.58 -16.23 4.44
N VAL A 278 23.20 -15.99 5.70
CA VAL A 278 22.88 -14.65 6.20
C VAL A 278 24.07 -14.05 6.93
N TYR A 279 24.44 -12.82 6.55
CA TYR A 279 25.50 -12.03 7.15
C TYR A 279 24.88 -10.85 7.91
N VAL A 280 24.99 -10.86 9.24
CA VAL A 280 24.50 -9.77 10.09
C VAL A 280 25.66 -8.84 10.40
N VAL A 281 25.64 -7.63 9.86
CA VAL A 281 26.76 -6.69 9.96
C VAL A 281 26.38 -5.57 10.94
N GLN A 282 27.07 -5.51 12.09
CA GLN A 282 26.83 -4.49 13.14
C GLN A 282 27.86 -3.35 13.12
N GLY A 283 28.75 -3.37 12.13
CA GLY A 283 29.56 -2.21 11.73
C GLY A 283 29.40 -1.96 10.22
N GLY A 284 29.97 -0.88 9.69
CA GLY A 284 29.92 -0.63 8.25
C GLY A 284 30.50 -1.78 7.42
N MET A 285 29.94 -2.01 6.23
CA MET A 285 30.51 -2.89 5.21
C MET A 285 31.25 -2.03 4.19
N LYS A 286 32.57 -2.18 4.13
CA LYS A 286 33.43 -1.49 3.17
C LYS A 286 34.06 -2.49 2.20
N VAL A 287 33.88 -2.29 0.91
CA VAL A 287 34.61 -3.01 -0.15
C VAL A 287 35.70 -2.08 -0.68
N ASN A 288 36.96 -2.40 -0.37
CA ASN A 288 38.10 -1.56 -0.73
C ASN A 288 38.40 -1.63 -2.23
N ALA A 289 39.15 -0.64 -2.73
CA ALA A 289 39.59 -0.60 -4.11
C ALA A 289 40.33 -1.90 -4.50
N ASN A 290 40.11 -2.38 -5.73
CA ASN A 290 40.70 -3.61 -6.26
C ASN A 290 40.32 -4.90 -5.52
N ALA A 291 39.39 -4.85 -4.57
CA ALA A 291 38.84 -6.07 -3.98
C ALA A 291 37.97 -6.81 -5.01
N VAL A 292 38.06 -8.13 -5.00
CA VAL A 292 37.19 -9.03 -5.78
C VAL A 292 36.34 -9.80 -4.79
N VAL A 293 35.06 -9.46 -4.71
CA VAL A 293 34.11 -10.07 -3.76
C VAL A 293 33.12 -10.92 -4.54
N ALA A 294 33.04 -12.21 -4.23
CA ALA A 294 32.12 -13.14 -4.87
C ALA A 294 31.26 -13.88 -3.83
N GLY A 295 30.01 -14.17 -4.15
CA GLY A 295 29.11 -14.92 -3.27
C GLY A 295 27.80 -15.24 -3.94
N SER A 296 27.27 -16.44 -3.68
CA SER A 296 25.98 -16.87 -4.20
C SER A 296 25.09 -17.36 -3.07
N GLY A 297 23.82 -16.98 -3.10
CA GLY A 297 22.87 -17.34 -2.05
C GLY A 297 23.14 -16.60 -0.73
N VAL A 298 23.51 -15.33 -0.81
CA VAL A 298 23.84 -14.52 0.36
C VAL A 298 22.82 -13.42 0.62
N THR A 299 22.51 -13.19 1.89
CA THR A 299 21.75 -12.02 2.33
C THR A 299 22.61 -11.25 3.31
N ILE A 300 22.87 -9.97 3.03
CA ILE A 300 23.69 -9.09 3.85
C ILE A 300 22.76 -8.09 4.54
N PHE A 301 22.61 -8.27 5.85
CA PHE A 301 21.80 -7.40 6.69
C PHE A 301 22.67 -6.38 7.42
N MET A 302 22.36 -5.10 7.23
CA MET A 302 23.03 -3.97 7.88
C MET A 302 22.22 -3.57 9.11
N ALA A 303 22.68 -3.96 10.29
CA ALA A 303 21.96 -3.73 11.55
C ALA A 303 22.02 -2.23 11.94
N GLY A 304 20.93 -1.69 12.48
CA GLY A 304 20.82 -0.27 12.83
C GLY A 304 21.07 0.66 11.63
N SER A 305 21.84 1.73 11.86
CA SER A 305 22.16 2.73 10.82
C SER A 305 23.49 2.45 10.09
N ASN A 306 23.99 1.22 10.14
CA ASN A 306 25.23 0.85 9.46
C ASN A 306 25.04 0.91 7.94
N THR A 307 26.13 1.21 7.23
CA THR A 307 26.09 1.52 5.80
C THR A 307 27.01 0.61 4.99
N VAL A 308 26.68 0.49 3.70
CA VAL A 308 27.52 -0.16 2.70
C VAL A 308 28.31 0.91 1.96
N SER A 309 29.60 0.68 1.73
CA SER A 309 30.47 1.52 0.91
C SER A 309 31.31 0.65 0.01
N MET A 310 31.00 0.63 -1.28
CA MET A 310 31.80 -0.06 -2.29
C MET A 310 32.62 0.95 -3.09
N ASN A 311 33.91 0.66 -3.31
CA ASN A 311 34.77 1.49 -4.14
C ASN A 311 34.57 1.19 -5.64
N GLY A 312 34.68 2.20 -6.51
CA GLY A 312 34.48 2.05 -7.96
C GLY A 312 35.45 1.09 -8.66
N ASN A 313 36.63 0.84 -8.07
CA ASN A 313 37.62 -0.08 -8.62
C ASN A 313 37.46 -1.52 -8.06
N ALA A 314 36.44 -1.78 -7.24
CA ALA A 314 36.14 -3.12 -6.77
C ALA A 314 35.29 -3.89 -7.78
N LYS A 315 35.54 -5.20 -7.89
CA LYS A 315 34.70 -6.14 -8.63
C LYS A 315 33.84 -6.91 -7.64
N VAL A 316 32.52 -6.72 -7.69
CA VAL A 316 31.59 -7.36 -6.74
C VAL A 316 30.59 -8.21 -7.52
N THR A 317 30.52 -9.51 -7.24
CA THR A 317 29.61 -10.46 -7.87
C THR A 317 28.83 -11.20 -6.78
N LEU A 318 27.65 -10.70 -6.43
CA LEU A 318 26.81 -11.25 -5.37
C LEU A 318 25.42 -11.59 -5.88
N SER A 319 24.85 -12.70 -5.39
CA SER A 319 23.45 -13.05 -5.63
C SER A 319 22.72 -13.44 -4.34
N ALA A 320 21.46 -12.99 -4.23
CA ALA A 320 20.52 -13.39 -3.19
C ALA A 320 20.23 -14.89 -3.22
N PRO A 321 19.78 -15.49 -2.11
CA PRO A 321 19.21 -16.83 -2.13
C PRO A 321 17.94 -16.88 -2.97
N THR A 322 17.68 -18.02 -3.63
CA THR A 322 16.49 -18.22 -4.47
C THR A 322 15.32 -18.89 -3.74
N SER A 323 15.50 -19.19 -2.45
CA SER A 323 14.50 -19.81 -1.58
C SER A 323 14.79 -19.49 -0.11
N GLY A 324 13.87 -19.83 0.78
CA GLY A 324 13.97 -19.55 2.21
C GLY A 324 13.46 -18.16 2.60
N ALA A 325 13.61 -17.82 3.88
CA ALA A 325 13.01 -16.61 4.46
C ALA A 325 13.46 -15.29 3.79
N TYR A 326 14.70 -15.26 3.27
CA TYR A 326 15.29 -14.08 2.62
C TYR A 326 15.43 -14.23 1.11
N SER A 327 14.63 -15.13 0.50
CA SER A 327 14.60 -15.35 -0.94
C SER A 327 14.51 -14.02 -1.69
N GLY A 328 15.37 -13.83 -2.69
CA GLY A 328 15.41 -12.64 -3.52
C GLY A 328 16.03 -11.39 -2.86
N VAL A 329 16.35 -11.40 -1.57
CA VAL A 329 16.90 -10.23 -0.85
C VAL A 329 18.40 -10.34 -0.69
N LEU A 330 19.14 -9.45 -1.37
CA LEU A 330 20.60 -9.42 -1.35
C LEU A 330 21.13 -8.50 -0.23
N PHE A 331 20.63 -7.27 -0.17
CA PHE A 331 20.96 -6.33 0.89
C PHE A 331 19.70 -5.91 1.63
N TYR A 332 19.78 -5.90 2.96
CA TYR A 332 18.70 -5.49 3.84
C TYR A 332 19.23 -4.51 4.89
N GLY A 333 18.89 -3.23 4.78
CA GLY A 333 19.09 -2.22 5.82
C GLY A 333 18.01 -2.28 6.90
N ASP A 334 18.43 -2.17 8.16
CA ASP A 334 17.52 -2.23 9.29
C ASP A 334 16.42 -1.15 9.24
N ARG A 335 15.17 -1.59 9.43
CA ARG A 335 13.99 -0.73 9.48
C ARG A 335 13.96 0.17 10.71
N THR A 336 14.61 -0.25 11.80
CA THR A 336 14.71 0.56 13.02
C THR A 336 15.87 1.56 12.97
N GLY A 337 16.64 1.58 11.88
CA GLY A 337 17.73 2.53 11.67
C GLY A 337 17.26 3.98 11.47
N THR A 338 18.22 4.88 11.55
CA THR A 338 18.05 6.31 11.23
C THR A 338 18.50 6.60 9.81
N ALA A 339 18.20 7.81 9.33
CA ALA A 339 18.70 8.32 8.06
C ALA A 339 20.21 8.14 7.93
N ALA A 340 20.63 7.51 6.84
CA ALA A 340 22.02 7.25 6.49
C ALA A 340 22.13 7.09 4.97
N GLN A 341 23.35 6.90 4.44
CA GLN A 341 23.58 6.75 3.02
C GLN A 341 24.48 5.54 2.75
N SER A 342 24.01 4.64 1.88
CA SER A 342 24.75 3.46 1.43
C SER A 342 25.12 3.61 -0.04
N THR A 343 26.39 3.39 -0.36
CA THR A 343 26.95 3.59 -1.71
C THR A 343 27.35 2.27 -2.34
N PHE A 344 26.71 1.98 -3.48
CA PHE A 344 26.96 0.83 -4.32
C PHE A 344 27.69 1.31 -5.58
N ASN A 345 28.98 1.03 -5.65
CA ASN A 345 29.85 1.39 -6.77
C ASN A 345 30.77 0.20 -7.10
N GLY A 346 31.26 0.15 -8.31
CA GLY A 346 32.10 -0.96 -8.77
C GLY A 346 32.39 -0.85 -10.25
N THR A 347 33.11 -1.83 -10.77
CA THR A 347 33.47 -1.90 -12.18
C THR A 347 32.30 -2.35 -13.05
N ALA A 348 32.44 -2.23 -14.38
CA ALA A 348 31.46 -2.72 -15.35
C ALA A 348 31.23 -4.26 -15.28
N ASP A 349 32.19 -5.01 -14.75
CA ASP A 349 32.10 -6.47 -14.57
C ASP A 349 31.38 -6.89 -13.28
N SER A 350 30.92 -5.92 -12.48
CA SER A 350 30.27 -6.20 -11.22
C SER A 350 28.79 -6.53 -11.40
N LEU A 351 28.28 -7.43 -10.57
CA LEU A 351 26.93 -7.98 -10.63
C LEU A 351 26.33 -8.06 -9.22
N LEU A 352 25.22 -7.38 -9.01
CA LEU A 352 24.41 -7.51 -7.80
C LEU A 352 23.06 -8.09 -8.24
N THR A 353 22.76 -9.32 -7.85
CA THR A 353 21.53 -10.01 -8.24
C THR A 353 20.62 -10.16 -7.03
N GLY A 354 19.45 -9.53 -7.06
CA GLY A 354 18.52 -9.50 -5.92
C GLY A 354 18.04 -8.09 -5.58
N ALA A 355 17.22 -8.01 -4.53
CA ALA A 355 16.71 -6.77 -3.99
C ALA A 355 17.75 -6.09 -3.08
N ILE A 356 17.91 -4.79 -3.29
CA ILE A 356 18.65 -3.86 -2.44
C ILE A 356 17.59 -3.06 -1.68
N TYR A 357 17.37 -3.43 -0.42
CA TYR A 357 16.30 -2.89 0.42
C TYR A 357 16.86 -2.05 1.58
N PHE A 358 16.63 -0.74 1.57
CA PHE A 358 17.12 0.22 2.56
C PHE A 358 16.04 1.27 2.92
N PRO A 359 15.01 0.88 3.70
CA PRO A 359 13.81 1.68 3.92
C PRO A 359 14.03 2.98 4.71
N ARG A 360 15.21 3.16 5.32
CA ARG A 360 15.58 4.34 6.11
C ARG A 360 16.82 5.05 5.59
N GLN A 361 17.39 4.61 4.46
CA GLN A 361 18.65 5.16 3.96
C GLN A 361 18.54 5.56 2.49
N GLN A 362 19.36 6.53 2.11
CA GLN A 362 19.61 6.81 0.70
C GLN A 362 20.49 5.72 0.09
N VAL A 363 20.09 5.20 -1.06
CA VAL A 363 20.91 4.32 -1.88
C VAL A 363 21.54 5.12 -3.01
N ASN A 364 22.87 5.24 -2.97
CA ASN A 364 23.67 5.81 -4.06
C ASN A 364 24.10 4.67 -4.99
N TYR A 365 23.38 4.52 -6.09
CA TYR A 365 23.61 3.51 -7.11
C TYR A 365 24.52 4.08 -8.20
N LEU A 366 25.83 3.94 -8.02
CA LEU A 366 26.85 4.54 -8.88
C LEU A 366 27.45 3.55 -9.88
N GLY A 367 27.44 2.25 -9.54
CA GLY A 367 28.00 1.20 -10.39
C GLY A 367 27.05 0.77 -11.52
N ASN A 368 27.59 0.07 -12.52
CA ASN A 368 26.84 -0.42 -13.68
C ASN A 368 26.25 -1.83 -13.46
N PHE A 369 25.77 -2.13 -12.26
CA PHE A 369 25.32 -3.49 -11.94
C PHE A 369 23.93 -3.76 -12.55
N SER A 370 23.84 -4.71 -13.48
CA SER A 370 22.54 -5.10 -14.05
C SER A 370 21.94 -6.34 -13.37
N GLY A 371 22.70 -7.05 -12.53
CA GLY A 371 22.28 -8.34 -11.98
C GLY A 371 22.26 -9.43 -13.06
N ASN A 372 22.30 -10.71 -12.64
CA ASN A 372 22.24 -11.82 -13.59
C ASN A 372 20.93 -11.74 -14.38
N GLY A 373 21.00 -11.70 -15.71
CA GLY A 373 19.83 -11.58 -16.58
C GLY A 373 19.06 -10.25 -16.50
N GLY A 374 19.59 -9.23 -15.80
CA GLY A 374 18.88 -7.97 -15.52
C GLY A 374 18.17 -7.94 -14.15
N CYS A 375 18.43 -8.90 -13.27
CA CYS A 375 17.67 -9.06 -12.03
C CYS A 375 18.27 -8.32 -10.84
N THR A 376 17.95 -7.02 -10.76
CA THR A 376 18.20 -6.17 -9.60
C THR A 376 16.95 -5.37 -9.30
N GLN A 377 16.57 -5.26 -8.03
CA GLN A 377 15.50 -4.36 -7.60
C GLN A 377 16.06 -3.42 -6.53
N VAL A 378 15.61 -2.16 -6.51
CA VAL A 378 16.04 -1.19 -5.50
C VAL A 378 14.82 -0.59 -4.82
N VAL A 379 14.73 -0.79 -3.51
CA VAL A 379 13.70 -0.21 -2.66
C VAL A 379 14.42 0.51 -1.52
N ALA A 380 14.31 1.83 -1.44
CA ALA A 380 15.02 2.61 -0.44
C ALA A 380 14.22 3.82 0.02
N ASP A 381 14.64 4.49 1.09
CA ASP A 381 14.03 5.78 1.48
C ASP A 381 14.16 6.79 0.34
N THR A 382 15.39 7.00 -0.13
CA THR A 382 15.69 7.79 -1.33
C THR A 382 16.74 7.10 -2.19
N ILE A 383 16.77 7.43 -3.48
CA ILE A 383 17.62 6.76 -4.47
C ILE A 383 18.29 7.82 -5.33
N GLN A 384 19.62 7.79 -5.34
CA GLN A 384 20.42 8.53 -6.31
C GLN A 384 21.09 7.57 -7.28
N TRP A 385 20.70 7.66 -8.54
CA TRP A 385 21.16 6.79 -9.60
C TRP A 385 22.12 7.54 -10.53
N SER A 386 23.35 7.05 -10.61
CA SER A 386 24.41 7.58 -11.48
C SER A 386 25.21 6.48 -12.20
N GLY A 387 24.78 5.21 -12.13
CA GLY A 387 25.30 4.11 -12.95
C GLY A 387 24.44 3.79 -14.18
N SER A 388 25.04 3.25 -15.24
CA SER A 388 24.32 2.75 -16.42
C SER A 388 23.97 1.27 -16.26
N THR A 389 22.69 0.92 -16.35
CA THR A 389 22.20 -0.44 -16.05
C THR A 389 21.02 -0.84 -16.94
N THR A 390 20.84 -2.16 -17.10
CA THR A 390 19.61 -2.73 -17.66
C THR A 390 18.99 -3.66 -16.63
N ILE A 391 17.77 -3.34 -16.22
CA ILE A 391 17.01 -4.12 -15.22
C ILE A 391 15.74 -4.66 -15.87
N LYS A 392 15.36 -5.89 -15.51
CA LYS A 392 14.15 -6.56 -15.97
C LYS A 392 13.25 -6.87 -14.79
N GLN A 393 11.95 -6.83 -15.02
CA GLN A 393 10.96 -7.14 -14.00
C GLN A 393 10.91 -8.64 -13.63
N ASN A 394 10.97 -9.55 -14.60
CA ASN A 394 10.70 -10.96 -14.34
C ASN A 394 11.93 -11.68 -13.78
N CYS A 395 11.99 -11.72 -12.45
CA CYS A 395 13.07 -12.35 -11.69
C CYS A 395 12.59 -13.48 -10.78
N LYS A 396 11.39 -14.02 -11.05
CA LYS A 396 10.76 -15.08 -10.25
C LYS A 396 11.64 -16.34 -10.16
N GLY A 397 12.36 -16.67 -11.23
CA GLY A 397 13.30 -17.80 -11.24
C GLY A 397 14.50 -17.63 -10.30
N LEU A 398 14.73 -16.42 -9.78
CA LEU A 398 15.77 -16.10 -8.80
C LEU A 398 15.17 -15.86 -7.40
N GLY A 399 13.91 -16.25 -7.18
CA GLY A 399 13.23 -16.11 -5.90
C GLY A 399 12.87 -14.68 -5.51
N MET A 400 12.83 -13.76 -6.48
CA MET A 400 12.44 -12.37 -6.28
C MET A 400 10.94 -12.18 -6.56
N ASP A 401 10.27 -11.49 -5.65
CA ASP A 401 8.88 -11.09 -5.80
C ASP A 401 8.74 -9.77 -6.58
N ASP A 402 7.53 -9.52 -7.06
CA ASP A 402 7.20 -8.28 -7.74
C ASP A 402 7.04 -7.15 -6.73
N ILE A 403 7.60 -5.98 -7.04
CA ILE A 403 7.33 -4.76 -6.27
C ILE A 403 6.07 -4.12 -6.84
N PRO A 404 4.99 -3.95 -6.07
CA PRO A 404 3.75 -3.35 -6.58
C PRO A 404 3.95 -1.87 -6.92
N ALA A 405 3.26 -1.41 -7.97
CA ALA A 405 3.22 0.00 -8.36
C ALA A 405 1.85 0.39 -8.93
N ALA A 406 1.52 1.69 -8.90
CA ALA A 406 0.24 2.24 -9.35
C ALA A 406 -0.96 1.47 -8.77
N LEU A 407 -1.01 1.38 -7.44
CA LEU A 407 -2.13 0.74 -6.75
C LEU A 407 -3.45 1.45 -7.08
N SER A 408 -4.48 0.66 -7.36
CA SER A 408 -5.84 1.15 -7.61
C SER A 408 -6.81 0.52 -6.62
N VAL A 409 -7.79 1.31 -6.18
CA VAL A 409 -8.88 0.86 -5.31
C VAL A 409 -10.17 0.85 -6.10
N GLN A 410 -10.88 -0.27 -6.08
CA GLN A 410 -12.14 -0.46 -6.77
C GLN A 410 -13.18 -1.06 -5.81
N LEU A 411 -14.35 -0.45 -5.72
CA LEU A 411 -15.51 -1.06 -5.06
C LEU A 411 -16.04 -2.20 -5.93
N VAL A 412 -16.17 -3.40 -5.35
CA VAL A 412 -16.54 -4.63 -6.09
C VAL A 412 -17.80 -5.29 -5.58
N GLU A 413 -18.18 -4.97 -4.35
CA GLU A 413 -19.40 -5.37 -3.63
C GLU A 413 -19.79 -4.20 -2.74
#